data_AF-A0A928A2H0-F1
#
_entry.id   AF-A0A928A2H0-F1
#
_cell.length_a   1.000
_cell.length_b   1.000
_cell.length_c   1.000
_cell.angle_alpha   90.00
_cell.angle_beta   90.00
_cell.angle_gamma   90.00
#
_symmetry.space_group_name_H-M   'P 1'
#
loop_
_entity.id
_entity.type
_entity.pdbx_description
1 polymer ?
#
loop_
_entity_poly.entity_id
_entity_poly.type
_entity_poly.pdbx_seq_one_letter_code
_entity_poly.pdbx_strand_id
1 'polypeptide(L)'
;MAEFENRERRLAGINECLAKYGMSSLEEARDVCLAKGVDVEKIVKGVQPIAFENAVWAYTLGTAIALKENAPTASVAAHLIGVGLQAFCVPGSVAETRKVGLGHGDLGAMLLDEGTECFCFLAGHESFAAAEGAIGIARNANKVRVKPLRVILNGLGKDAAYIISRINGFTYVETEYDFEHSELKEVRRVKFSDGERGGINCYGANDVNEGVAIMIKEKVGVSITGNSTNPVRFQHLVAGTYKKWVNDNNFKYFSVASGGGTGRTLHPDNMGAGPASYGLTDTLGRVHGDAQFAGSSSVPAHVEMMGLIGMGNNPMVGATVSCAVAVSLALKK
;
A
#
# COMPACT_ATOMS: atom_id res chain seq x y z
N MET A 1 -3.94 31.15 5.21
CA MET A 1 -3.91 30.04 6.18
C MET A 1 -4.57 28.87 5.50
N ALA A 2 -3.84 27.77 5.34
CA ALA A 2 -4.37 26.52 4.82
C ALA A 2 -5.63 26.11 5.63
N GLU A 3 -6.73 25.91 4.92
CA GLU A 3 -7.98 25.38 5.47
C GLU A 3 -8.05 23.87 5.18
N PHE A 4 -8.33 23.09 6.22
CA PHE A 4 -8.45 21.63 6.15
C PHE A 4 -9.16 21.08 7.39
N GLU A 5 -9.59 19.82 7.32
CA GLU A 5 -10.48 19.19 8.27
C GLU A 5 -9.78 18.90 9.62
N ASN A 6 -10.45 19.19 10.74
CA ASN A 6 -9.92 18.97 12.10
C ASN A 6 -8.57 19.67 12.38
N ARG A 7 -8.31 20.80 11.72
CA ARG A 7 -7.04 21.54 11.78
C ARG A 7 -6.47 21.71 13.17
N GLU A 8 -7.25 22.20 14.13
CA GLU A 8 -6.82 22.46 15.50
C GLU A 8 -6.18 21.24 16.18
N ARG A 9 -6.68 20.04 15.87
CA ARG A 9 -6.18 18.77 16.44
C ARG A 9 -4.84 18.34 15.84
N ARG A 10 -4.44 18.88 14.69
CA ARG A 10 -3.25 18.47 13.92
C ARG A 10 -2.13 19.51 13.96
N LEU A 11 -2.46 20.76 14.28
CA LEU A 11 -1.52 21.90 14.24
C LEU A 11 -0.23 21.65 15.03
N ALA A 12 -0.29 20.99 16.19
CA ALA A 12 0.89 20.74 16.99
C ALA A 12 1.96 19.94 16.22
N GLY A 13 1.58 18.77 15.67
CA GLY A 13 2.50 17.93 14.89
C GLY A 13 2.94 18.59 13.57
N ILE A 14 2.04 19.32 12.92
CA ILE A 14 2.36 20.06 11.69
C ILE A 14 3.40 21.16 11.97
N ASN A 15 3.20 21.98 13.01
CA ASN A 15 4.10 23.07 13.35
C ASN A 15 5.47 22.56 13.82
N GLU A 16 5.50 21.47 14.58
CA GLU A 16 6.76 20.81 14.97
C GLU A 16 7.54 20.35 13.73
N CYS A 17 6.85 19.71 12.77
CA CYS A 17 7.47 19.23 11.54
C CYS A 17 7.96 20.39 10.65
N LEU A 18 7.14 21.43 10.47
CA LEU A 18 7.50 22.65 9.74
C LEU A 18 8.77 23.29 10.34
N ALA A 19 8.80 23.49 11.67
CA ALA A 19 9.95 24.07 12.36
C ALA A 19 11.20 23.20 12.19
N LYS A 20 11.07 21.87 12.30
CA LYS A 20 12.19 20.93 12.13
C LYS A 20 12.85 21.03 10.75
N TYR A 21 12.05 21.23 9.70
CA TYR A 21 12.55 21.39 8.33
C TYR A 21 12.65 22.86 7.90
N GLY A 22 12.62 23.79 8.85
CA GLY A 22 12.84 25.22 8.64
C GLY A 22 11.84 25.88 7.69
N MET A 23 10.58 25.46 7.70
CA MET A 23 9.47 26.10 6.98
C MET A 23 8.57 26.84 7.96
N SER A 24 8.08 28.00 7.57
CA SER A 24 7.22 28.87 8.40
C SER A 24 5.73 28.52 8.29
N SER A 25 5.30 27.91 7.19
CA SER A 25 3.89 27.62 6.91
C SER A 25 3.71 26.49 5.88
N LEU A 26 2.49 25.96 5.81
CA LEU A 26 2.11 25.01 4.76
C LEU A 26 2.07 25.66 3.37
N GLU A 27 1.75 26.95 3.30
CA GLU A 27 1.83 27.73 2.07
C GLU A 27 3.28 27.83 1.55
N GLU A 28 4.26 28.05 2.43
CA GLU A 28 5.67 28.00 2.05
C GLU A 28 6.05 26.60 1.54
N ALA A 29 5.58 25.53 2.18
CA ALA A 29 5.81 24.16 1.70
C ALA A 29 5.24 23.95 0.29
N ARG A 30 4.05 24.49 -0.01
CA ARG A 30 3.48 24.47 -1.37
C ARG A 30 4.33 25.25 -2.36
N ASP A 31 4.80 26.44 -1.98
CA ASP A 31 5.63 27.29 -2.84
C ASP A 31 6.97 26.59 -3.18
N VAL A 32 7.57 25.89 -2.21
CA VAL A 32 8.75 25.03 -2.43
C VAL A 32 8.47 23.95 -3.49
N CYS A 33 7.32 23.29 -3.42
CA CYS A 33 6.92 22.27 -4.40
C CYS A 33 6.71 22.86 -5.79
N LEU A 34 5.96 23.97 -5.88
CA LEU A 34 5.65 24.64 -7.14
C LEU A 34 6.89 25.25 -7.81
N ALA A 35 7.84 25.79 -7.04
CA ALA A 35 9.11 26.30 -7.54
C ALA A 35 9.95 25.21 -8.25
N LYS A 36 9.75 23.94 -7.88
CA LYS A 36 10.34 22.76 -8.53
C LYS A 36 9.42 22.12 -9.58
N GLY A 37 8.27 22.73 -9.87
CA GLY A 37 7.30 22.27 -10.85
C GLY A 37 6.49 21.05 -10.41
N VAL A 38 6.38 20.80 -9.10
CA VAL A 38 5.61 19.69 -8.54
C VAL A 38 4.28 20.22 -7.99
N ASP A 39 3.21 19.96 -8.74
CA ASP A 39 1.83 20.26 -8.33
C ASP A 39 1.25 19.08 -7.53
N VAL A 40 1.37 19.15 -6.21
CA VAL A 40 0.97 18.07 -5.30
C VAL A 40 -0.54 17.88 -5.25
N GLU A 41 -1.31 18.97 -5.28
CA GLU A 41 -2.77 18.91 -5.25
C GLU A 41 -3.30 18.14 -6.45
N LYS A 42 -2.79 18.46 -7.65
CA LYS A 42 -3.15 17.75 -8.88
C LYS A 42 -2.78 16.27 -8.81
N ILE A 43 -1.65 15.91 -8.20
CA ILE A 43 -1.27 14.50 -8.02
C ILE A 43 -2.25 13.81 -7.07
N VAL A 44 -2.48 14.36 -5.88
CA VAL A 44 -3.34 13.75 -4.85
C VAL A 44 -4.78 13.60 -5.33
N LYS A 45 -5.37 14.66 -5.87
CA LYS A 45 -6.76 14.65 -6.39
C LYS A 45 -6.87 13.86 -7.71
N GLY A 46 -5.80 13.77 -8.49
CA GLY A 46 -5.73 12.90 -9.66
C GLY A 46 -5.76 11.42 -9.30
N VAL A 47 -5.18 11.03 -8.16
CA VAL A 47 -5.23 9.66 -7.65
C VAL A 47 -6.58 9.36 -6.96
N GLN A 48 -7.09 10.29 -6.16
CA GLN A 48 -8.42 10.17 -5.55
C GLN A 48 -9.12 11.54 -5.51
N PRO A 49 -10.09 11.81 -6.42
CA PRO A 49 -10.77 13.11 -6.49
C PRO A 49 -11.49 13.51 -5.20
N ILE A 50 -11.96 12.51 -4.43
CA ILE A 50 -12.69 12.70 -3.17
C ILE A 50 -11.77 12.77 -1.93
N ALA A 51 -10.44 12.82 -2.10
CA ALA A 51 -9.51 12.95 -0.98
C ALA A 51 -9.74 14.28 -0.24
N PHE A 52 -9.55 14.29 1.07
CA PHE A 52 -9.73 15.47 1.92
C PHE A 52 -8.61 16.50 1.71
N GLU A 53 -8.83 17.74 2.13
CA GLU A 53 -7.79 18.77 2.07
C GLU A 53 -6.61 18.44 3.01
N ASN A 54 -6.89 17.75 4.12
CA ASN A 54 -5.87 17.11 4.95
C ASN A 54 -4.84 16.32 4.14
N ALA A 55 -5.28 15.54 3.15
CA ALA A 55 -4.40 14.73 2.33
C ALA A 55 -3.50 15.59 1.45
N VAL A 56 -4.08 16.59 0.78
CA VAL A 56 -3.35 17.52 -0.09
C VAL A 56 -2.24 18.20 0.70
N TRP A 57 -2.55 18.76 1.87
CA TRP A 57 -1.56 19.47 2.68
C TRP A 57 -0.53 18.54 3.31
N ALA A 58 -0.90 17.33 3.72
CA ALA A 58 0.04 16.35 4.25
C ALA A 58 1.06 15.90 3.20
N TYR A 59 0.61 15.59 1.99
CA TYR A 59 1.50 15.29 0.87
C TYR A 59 2.32 16.51 0.45
N THR A 60 1.75 17.71 0.53
CA THR A 60 2.48 18.95 0.20
C THR A 60 3.64 19.16 1.16
N LEU A 61 3.39 19.05 2.46
CA LEU A 61 4.42 19.12 3.48
C LEU A 61 5.51 18.05 3.25
N GLY A 62 5.10 16.79 3.08
CA GLY A 62 6.05 15.69 2.84
C GLY A 62 6.88 15.84 1.58
N THR A 63 6.27 16.32 0.49
CA THR A 63 6.95 16.59 -0.79
C THR A 63 7.93 17.75 -0.66
N ALA A 64 7.55 18.82 0.04
CA ALA A 64 8.41 19.98 0.28
C ALA A 64 9.64 19.58 1.10
N ILE A 65 9.46 18.76 2.14
CA ILE A 65 10.55 18.19 2.92
C ILE A 65 11.50 17.41 2.01
N ALA A 66 10.98 16.51 1.18
CA ALA A 66 11.80 15.71 0.27
C ALA A 66 12.60 16.56 -0.74
N LEU A 67 12.03 17.65 -1.23
CA LEU A 67 12.71 18.61 -2.12
C LEU A 67 13.79 19.41 -1.39
N LYS A 68 13.49 19.88 -0.18
CA LYS A 68 14.41 20.70 0.62
C LYS A 68 15.62 19.93 1.11
N GLU A 69 15.42 18.67 1.49
CA GLU A 69 16.48 17.74 1.87
C GLU A 69 17.23 17.17 0.64
N ASN A 70 16.87 17.60 -0.57
CA ASN A 70 17.48 17.16 -1.83
C ASN A 70 17.58 15.62 -1.93
N ALA A 71 16.45 14.94 -1.71
CA ALA A 71 16.37 13.48 -1.63
C ALA A 71 17.05 12.81 -2.85
N PRO A 72 18.11 11.99 -2.65
CA PRO A 72 18.93 11.47 -3.74
C PRO A 72 18.22 10.43 -4.62
N THR A 73 17.20 9.76 -4.07
CA THR A 73 16.41 8.75 -4.79
C THR A 73 14.93 8.92 -4.50
N ALA A 74 14.09 8.38 -5.39
CA ALA A 74 12.64 8.35 -5.16
C ALA A 74 12.28 7.55 -3.88
N SER A 75 13.06 6.52 -3.54
CA SER A 75 12.87 5.76 -2.31
C SER A 75 13.08 6.62 -1.06
N VAL A 76 14.16 7.43 -1.02
CA VAL A 76 14.38 8.39 0.07
C VAL A 76 13.30 9.47 0.11
N ALA A 77 12.86 9.96 -1.06
CA ALA A 77 11.76 10.91 -1.13
C ALA A 77 10.45 10.35 -0.54
N ALA A 78 10.15 9.06 -0.75
CA ALA A 78 8.97 8.41 -0.18
C ALA A 78 9.02 8.35 1.35
N HIS A 79 10.17 8.03 1.96
CA HIS A 79 10.33 8.08 3.42
C HIS A 79 10.05 9.49 3.98
N LEU A 80 10.60 10.53 3.34
CA LEU A 80 10.39 11.92 3.75
C LEU A 80 8.94 12.37 3.56
N ILE A 81 8.28 11.92 2.49
CA ILE A 81 6.83 12.10 2.32
C ILE A 81 6.07 11.48 3.49
N GLY A 82 6.46 10.28 3.92
CA GLY A 82 5.89 9.62 5.11
C GLY A 82 6.01 10.44 6.39
N VAL A 83 7.08 11.23 6.55
CA VAL A 83 7.23 12.16 7.69
C VAL A 83 6.16 13.26 7.63
N GLY A 84 5.89 13.82 6.45
CA GLY A 84 4.80 14.80 6.26
C GLY A 84 3.42 14.20 6.56
N LEU A 85 3.17 12.97 6.09
CA LEU A 85 1.94 12.24 6.42
C LEU A 85 1.79 11.99 7.92
N GLN A 86 2.88 11.64 8.59
CA GLN A 86 2.89 11.38 10.03
C GLN A 86 2.62 12.63 10.85
N ALA A 87 3.14 13.79 10.42
CA ALA A 87 2.92 15.07 11.10
C ALA A 87 1.45 15.48 11.12
N PHE A 88 0.65 14.99 10.18
CA PHE A 88 -0.78 15.22 10.15
C PHE A 88 -1.57 14.26 11.06
N CYS A 89 -0.99 13.17 11.59
CA CYS A 89 -1.72 12.26 12.47
C CYS A 89 -2.28 12.99 13.70
N VAL A 90 -3.53 12.69 14.07
CA VAL A 90 -4.15 13.26 15.27
C VAL A 90 -3.51 12.67 16.54
N PRO A 91 -3.11 13.48 17.53
CA PRO A 91 -2.56 12.97 18.79
C PRO A 91 -3.50 12.00 19.52
N GLY A 92 -2.94 10.91 20.04
CA GLY A 92 -3.65 9.81 20.71
C GLY A 92 -4.47 8.91 19.77
N SER A 93 -4.43 9.15 18.45
CA SER A 93 -5.17 8.34 17.49
C SER A 93 -4.49 7.01 17.19
N VAL A 94 -5.25 6.12 16.56
CA VAL A 94 -4.71 4.85 16.03
C VAL A 94 -3.65 5.13 14.96
N ALA A 95 -3.87 6.16 14.13
CA ALA A 95 -2.93 6.56 13.08
C ALA A 95 -1.57 7.02 13.65
N GLU A 96 -1.58 7.80 14.73
CA GLU A 96 -0.36 8.22 15.40
C GLU A 96 0.36 7.03 16.04
N THR A 97 -0.36 6.26 16.86
CA THR A 97 0.21 5.14 17.63
C THR A 97 0.85 4.08 16.74
N ARG A 98 0.23 3.77 15.60
CA ARG A 98 0.75 2.81 14.61
C ARG A 98 1.76 3.41 13.64
N LYS A 99 2.06 4.71 13.77
CA LYS A 99 2.96 5.44 12.86
C LYS A 99 2.56 5.28 11.40
N VAL A 100 1.26 5.40 11.11
CA VAL A 100 0.69 5.04 9.80
C VAL A 100 1.24 5.91 8.68
N GLY A 101 1.51 7.19 8.94
CA GLY A 101 2.14 8.07 7.95
C GLY A 101 3.54 7.60 7.55
N LEU A 102 4.37 7.23 8.54
CA LEU A 102 5.69 6.65 8.29
C LEU A 102 5.58 5.31 7.55
N GLY A 103 4.66 4.44 7.95
CA GLY A 103 4.44 3.15 7.30
C GLY A 103 4.03 3.26 5.82
N HIS A 104 3.27 4.29 5.44
CA HIS A 104 3.00 4.60 4.02
C HIS A 104 4.26 5.07 3.28
N GLY A 105 5.08 5.90 3.92
CA GLY A 105 6.38 6.30 3.37
C GLY A 105 7.31 5.12 3.15
N ASP A 106 7.41 4.22 4.13
CA ASP A 106 8.22 3.01 4.08
C ASP A 106 7.75 2.04 2.98
N LEU A 107 6.43 1.86 2.83
CA LEU A 107 5.88 1.08 1.72
C LEU A 107 6.25 1.72 0.37
N GLY A 108 6.06 3.03 0.21
CA GLY A 108 6.42 3.75 -1.01
C GLY A 108 7.90 3.60 -1.33
N ALA A 109 8.75 3.68 -0.32
CA ALA A 109 10.19 3.50 -0.44
C ALA A 109 10.57 2.08 -0.90
N MET A 110 9.93 1.05 -0.34
CA MET A 110 10.13 -0.34 -0.75
C MET A 110 9.70 -0.59 -2.20
N LEU A 111 8.61 0.02 -2.66
CA LEU A 111 8.13 -0.10 -4.05
C LEU A 111 9.04 0.62 -5.06
N LEU A 112 9.79 1.62 -4.61
CA LEU A 112 10.75 2.39 -5.41
C LEU A 112 12.19 1.87 -5.32
N ASP A 113 12.46 0.92 -4.42
CA ASP A 113 13.77 0.32 -4.22
C ASP A 113 14.09 -0.75 -5.29
N GLU A 114 15.27 -0.67 -5.91
CA GLU A 114 15.70 -1.61 -6.96
C GLU A 114 15.84 -3.06 -6.47
N GLY A 115 16.04 -3.28 -5.18
CA GLY A 115 16.08 -4.60 -4.56
C GLY A 115 14.71 -5.27 -4.46
N THR A 116 13.61 -4.50 -4.56
CA THR A 116 12.25 -5.06 -4.64
C THR A 116 11.91 -5.40 -6.09
N GLU A 117 11.88 -6.67 -6.44
CA GLU A 117 11.58 -7.12 -7.80
C GLU A 117 10.09 -7.44 -8.02
N CYS A 118 9.37 -7.83 -6.97
CA CYS A 118 7.98 -8.27 -7.05
C CYS A 118 7.12 -7.71 -5.94
N PHE A 119 5.99 -7.12 -6.35
CA PHE A 119 4.93 -6.61 -5.49
C PHE A 119 3.68 -7.49 -5.62
N CYS A 120 3.19 -8.02 -4.50
CA CYS A 120 2.03 -8.89 -4.45
C CYS A 120 0.83 -8.21 -3.78
N PHE A 121 -0.32 -8.25 -4.42
CA PHE A 121 -1.59 -8.10 -3.72
C PHE A 121 -2.08 -9.48 -3.28
N LEU A 122 -2.08 -9.71 -1.98
CA LEU A 122 -2.76 -10.87 -1.39
C LEU A 122 -4.25 -10.57 -1.39
N ALA A 123 -4.89 -10.97 -2.47
CA ALA A 123 -6.19 -10.47 -2.88
C ALA A 123 -7.32 -11.19 -2.12
N GLY A 124 -8.39 -10.45 -1.80
CA GLY A 124 -9.62 -10.97 -1.19
C GLY A 124 -10.83 -10.78 -2.10
N HIS A 125 -12.04 -10.75 -1.55
CA HIS A 125 -13.27 -10.70 -2.38
C HIS A 125 -13.41 -9.38 -3.16
N GLU A 126 -12.67 -8.33 -2.80
CA GLU A 126 -12.66 -6.99 -3.44
C GLU A 126 -11.58 -6.84 -4.54
N SER A 127 -11.11 -7.95 -5.12
CA SER A 127 -9.90 -8.01 -5.96
C SER A 127 -9.87 -7.11 -7.20
N PHE A 128 -11.03 -6.68 -7.73
CA PHE A 128 -11.07 -5.85 -8.93
C PHE A 128 -10.45 -4.46 -8.70
N ALA A 129 -10.77 -3.81 -7.57
CA ALA A 129 -10.23 -2.49 -7.24
C ALA A 129 -8.74 -2.54 -6.86
N ALA A 130 -8.29 -3.66 -6.29
CA ALA A 130 -6.88 -3.86 -5.94
C ALA A 130 -5.99 -3.92 -7.19
N ALA A 131 -6.48 -4.52 -8.28
CA ALA A 131 -5.68 -4.72 -9.49
C ALA A 131 -5.43 -3.42 -10.27
N GLU A 132 -6.42 -2.55 -10.41
CA GLU A 132 -6.24 -1.23 -11.05
C GLU A 132 -5.26 -0.34 -10.26
N GLY A 133 -5.36 -0.35 -8.92
CA GLY A 133 -4.41 0.35 -8.06
C GLY A 133 -2.98 -0.17 -8.25
N ALA A 134 -2.82 -1.49 -8.33
CA ALA A 134 -1.53 -2.14 -8.54
C ALA A 134 -0.83 -1.70 -9.84
N ILE A 135 -1.58 -1.65 -10.95
CA ILE A 135 -1.09 -1.19 -12.25
C ILE A 135 -0.62 0.27 -12.14
N GLY A 136 -1.46 1.14 -11.58
CA GLY A 136 -1.12 2.56 -11.45
C GLY A 136 0.13 2.81 -10.61
N ILE A 137 0.30 2.05 -9.53
CA ILE A 137 1.49 2.09 -8.66
C ILE A 137 2.73 1.64 -9.44
N ALA A 138 2.68 0.47 -10.07
CA ALA A 138 3.83 -0.08 -10.79
C ALA A 138 4.21 0.81 -11.98
N ARG A 139 3.24 1.30 -12.75
CA ARG A 139 3.48 2.22 -13.87
C ARG A 139 4.21 3.48 -13.42
N ASN A 140 3.80 4.08 -12.29
CA ASN A 140 4.47 5.28 -11.78
C ASN A 140 5.85 4.96 -11.22
N ALA A 141 6.00 3.90 -10.42
CA ALA A 141 7.29 3.48 -9.89
C ALA A 141 8.30 3.22 -11.02
N ASN A 142 7.87 2.58 -12.11
CA ASN A 142 8.70 2.22 -13.26
C ASN A 142 9.20 3.42 -14.08
N LYS A 143 8.72 4.66 -13.82
CA LYS A 143 9.26 5.87 -14.46
C LYS A 143 10.66 6.23 -13.98
N VAL A 144 11.04 5.79 -12.78
CA VAL A 144 12.35 6.13 -12.16
C VAL A 144 13.19 4.91 -11.85
N ARG A 145 12.63 3.71 -11.99
CA ARG A 145 13.33 2.44 -11.80
C ARG A 145 14.08 2.01 -13.05
N VAL A 146 15.17 1.28 -12.84
CA VAL A 146 15.95 0.62 -13.89
C VAL A 146 15.28 -0.71 -14.27
N LYS A 147 14.92 -1.53 -13.27
CA LYS A 147 14.16 -2.76 -13.48
C LYS A 147 12.68 -2.54 -13.18
N PRO A 148 11.77 -2.83 -14.13
CA PRO A 148 10.34 -2.72 -13.88
C PRO A 148 9.91 -3.60 -12.70
N LEU A 149 9.17 -3.01 -11.76
CA LEU A 149 8.52 -3.71 -10.67
C LEU A 149 7.45 -4.64 -11.25
N ARG A 150 7.56 -5.94 -10.94
CA ARG A 150 6.55 -6.93 -11.33
C ARG A 150 5.41 -6.93 -10.33
N VAL A 151 4.19 -7.10 -10.81
CA VAL A 151 2.99 -7.16 -9.99
C VAL A 151 2.35 -8.53 -10.12
N ILE A 152 1.98 -9.13 -8.99
CA ILE A 152 1.18 -10.35 -8.95
C ILE A 152 -0.05 -10.20 -8.06
N LEU A 153 -1.06 -11.01 -8.32
CA LEU A 153 -2.20 -11.25 -7.43
C LEU A 153 -2.14 -12.68 -6.94
N ASN A 154 -2.39 -12.90 -5.65
CA ASN A 154 -2.39 -14.23 -5.02
C ASN A 154 -3.54 -14.33 -4.01
N GLY A 155 -4.20 -15.48 -3.91
CA GLY A 155 -5.25 -15.74 -2.90
C GLY A 155 -6.69 -15.67 -3.37
N LEU A 156 -6.90 -15.64 -4.69
CA LEU A 156 -8.19 -15.91 -5.29
C LEU A 156 -8.43 -17.42 -5.33
N GLY A 157 -9.68 -17.90 -5.28
CA GLY A 157 -9.96 -19.27 -5.73
C GLY A 157 -9.60 -19.41 -7.23
N LYS A 158 -9.21 -20.60 -7.70
CA LYS A 158 -8.74 -20.82 -9.08
C LYS A 158 -9.73 -20.31 -10.15
N ASP A 159 -11.02 -20.58 -9.97
CA ASP A 159 -12.07 -20.07 -10.85
C ASP A 159 -12.18 -18.53 -10.83
N ALA A 160 -12.10 -17.94 -9.63
CA ALA A 160 -12.16 -16.49 -9.48
C ALA A 160 -10.94 -15.81 -10.11
N ALA A 161 -9.74 -16.38 -9.93
CA ALA A 161 -8.51 -15.92 -10.57
C ALA A 161 -8.61 -15.98 -12.09
N TYR A 162 -9.14 -17.07 -12.65
CA TYR A 162 -9.35 -17.19 -14.10
C TYR A 162 -10.29 -16.12 -14.64
N ILE A 163 -11.45 -15.94 -14.00
CA ILE A 163 -12.47 -14.95 -14.41
C ILE A 163 -11.91 -13.53 -14.32
N ILE A 164 -11.27 -13.18 -13.19
CA ILE A 164 -10.66 -11.86 -12.98
C ILE A 164 -9.57 -11.61 -14.02
N SER A 165 -8.73 -12.60 -14.30
CA SER A 165 -7.68 -12.49 -15.31
C SER A 165 -8.26 -12.24 -16.69
N ARG A 166 -9.30 -12.98 -17.07
CA ARG A 166 -9.97 -12.82 -18.36
C ARG A 166 -10.61 -11.44 -18.51
N ILE A 167 -11.35 -10.98 -17.51
CA ILE A 167 -12.06 -9.69 -17.56
C ILE A 167 -11.06 -8.53 -17.61
N ASN A 168 -9.98 -8.60 -16.84
CA ASN A 168 -9.02 -7.52 -16.74
C ASN A 168 -7.87 -7.60 -17.76
N GLY A 169 -7.72 -8.71 -18.47
CA GLY A 169 -6.61 -8.92 -19.40
C GLY A 169 -5.28 -9.27 -18.72
N PHE A 170 -5.31 -9.90 -17.54
CA PHE A 170 -4.10 -10.38 -16.86
C PHE A 170 -3.61 -11.71 -17.42
N THR A 171 -2.43 -12.14 -16.99
CA THR A 171 -1.96 -13.51 -17.22
C THR A 171 -2.43 -14.39 -16.08
N TYR A 172 -3.36 -15.31 -16.37
CA TYR A 172 -3.75 -16.35 -15.42
C TYR A 172 -2.64 -17.39 -15.33
N VAL A 173 -2.23 -17.72 -14.10
CA VAL A 173 -1.26 -18.77 -13.82
C VAL A 173 -1.91 -19.76 -12.87
N GLU A 174 -2.24 -20.93 -13.39
CA GLU A 174 -2.78 -22.04 -12.63
C GLU A 174 -1.65 -22.89 -12.07
N THR A 175 -1.74 -23.17 -10.78
CA THR A 175 -0.77 -23.99 -10.07
C THR A 175 -1.43 -25.24 -9.48
N GLU A 176 -0.60 -26.21 -9.13
CA GLU A 176 -0.95 -27.34 -8.30
C GLU A 176 0.16 -27.50 -7.25
N TYR A 177 -0.23 -27.71 -6.00
CA TYR A 177 0.71 -27.86 -4.89
C TYR A 177 0.77 -29.33 -4.48
N ASP A 178 1.96 -29.91 -4.55
CA ASP A 178 2.24 -31.24 -4.05
C ASP A 178 2.50 -31.16 -2.54
N PHE A 179 1.57 -31.66 -1.73
CA PHE A 179 1.68 -31.65 -0.27
C PHE A 179 2.72 -32.63 0.27
N GLU A 180 3.03 -33.70 -0.47
CA GLU A 180 4.01 -34.71 -0.05
C GLU A 180 5.43 -34.15 -0.17
N HIS A 181 5.72 -33.47 -1.28
CA HIS A 181 7.05 -32.91 -1.56
C HIS A 181 7.18 -31.42 -1.25
N SER A 182 6.08 -30.75 -0.91
CA SER A 182 6.02 -29.28 -0.72
C SER A 182 6.48 -28.49 -1.96
N GLU A 183 6.07 -28.95 -3.15
CA GLU A 183 6.46 -28.38 -4.43
C GLU A 183 5.28 -27.72 -5.16
N LEU A 184 5.54 -26.56 -5.76
CA LEU A 184 4.56 -25.84 -6.57
C LEU A 184 4.82 -26.07 -8.06
N LYS A 185 3.84 -26.67 -8.75
CA LYS A 185 3.88 -26.87 -10.19
C LYS A 185 2.97 -25.87 -10.90
N GLU A 186 3.43 -25.30 -12.00
CA GLU A 186 2.56 -24.57 -12.93
C GLU A 186 1.92 -25.55 -13.91
N VAL A 187 0.59 -25.59 -13.92
CA VAL A 187 -0.16 -26.52 -14.79
C VAL A 187 -0.71 -25.83 -16.03
N ARG A 188 -0.95 -24.51 -15.95
CA ARG A 188 -1.48 -23.74 -17.08
C ARG A 188 -1.13 -22.26 -16.98
N ARG A 189 -0.81 -21.64 -18.12
CA ARG A 189 -0.62 -20.19 -18.26
C ARG A 189 -1.45 -19.66 -19.42
N VAL A 190 -2.27 -18.64 -19.16
CA VAL A 190 -3.10 -18.00 -20.19
C VAL A 190 -2.96 -16.50 -20.10
N LYS A 191 -2.37 -15.90 -21.13
CA LYS A 191 -2.23 -14.45 -21.29
C LYS A 191 -3.47 -13.91 -22.00
N PHE A 192 -4.24 -13.04 -21.34
CA PHE A 192 -5.48 -12.47 -21.91
C PHE A 192 -5.31 -11.09 -22.57
N SER A 193 -4.15 -10.45 -22.45
CA SER A 193 -3.84 -9.17 -23.11
C SER A 193 -2.37 -9.09 -23.50
N ASP A 194 -2.06 -8.41 -24.60
CA ASP A 194 -0.67 -8.12 -25.00
C ASP A 194 -0.11 -6.81 -24.44
N GLY A 195 -0.95 -5.98 -23.81
CA GLY A 195 -0.53 -4.74 -23.17
C GLY A 195 0.07 -4.93 -21.77
N GLU A 196 0.29 -3.82 -21.06
CA GLU A 196 0.85 -3.80 -19.69
C GLU A 196 0.11 -4.72 -18.72
N ARG A 197 -1.22 -4.85 -18.89
CA ARG A 197 -2.06 -5.73 -18.08
C ARG A 197 -1.66 -7.20 -18.20
N GLY A 198 -1.23 -7.65 -19.37
CA GLY A 198 -0.74 -9.00 -19.58
C GLY A 198 0.54 -9.32 -18.80
N GLY A 199 1.27 -8.30 -18.32
CA GLY A 199 2.45 -8.47 -17.47
C GLY A 199 2.13 -8.80 -16.01
N ILE A 200 0.85 -8.78 -15.61
CA ILE A 200 0.41 -9.09 -14.26
C ILE A 200 0.06 -10.57 -14.18
N ASN A 201 0.76 -11.32 -13.32
CA ASN A 201 0.41 -12.71 -13.04
C ASN A 201 -0.69 -12.75 -11.97
N CYS A 202 -1.79 -13.41 -12.27
CA CYS A 202 -2.88 -13.63 -11.34
C CYS A 202 -2.97 -15.12 -11.01
N TYR A 203 -2.66 -15.43 -9.75
CA TYR A 203 -2.67 -16.77 -9.20
C TYR A 203 -3.96 -17.01 -8.42
N GLY A 204 -4.55 -18.18 -8.66
CA GLY A 204 -5.54 -18.75 -7.76
C GLY A 204 -4.90 -19.81 -6.87
N ALA A 205 -5.20 -19.81 -5.58
CA ALA A 205 -4.70 -20.76 -4.61
C ALA A 205 -5.86 -21.34 -3.80
N ASN A 206 -5.87 -22.66 -3.63
CA ASN A 206 -6.91 -23.34 -2.87
C ASN A 206 -6.61 -23.41 -1.37
N ASP A 207 -5.34 -23.27 -0.99
CA ASP A 207 -4.89 -23.33 0.40
C ASP A 207 -3.67 -22.43 0.68
N VAL A 208 -3.37 -22.25 1.96
CA VAL A 208 -2.30 -21.36 2.44
C VAL A 208 -0.91 -21.82 1.97
N ASN A 209 -0.62 -23.12 1.91
CA ASN A 209 0.70 -23.61 1.50
C ASN A 209 0.96 -23.34 0.02
N GLU A 210 -0.03 -23.59 -0.85
CA GLU A 210 0.02 -23.20 -2.26
C GLU A 210 0.26 -21.68 -2.38
N GLY A 211 -0.48 -20.88 -1.60
CA GLY A 211 -0.30 -19.42 -1.53
C GLY A 211 1.11 -18.99 -1.14
N VAL A 212 1.70 -19.60 -0.12
CA VAL A 212 3.08 -19.32 0.33
C VAL A 212 4.09 -19.74 -0.74
N ALA A 213 3.90 -20.91 -1.36
CA ALA A 213 4.79 -21.39 -2.40
C ALA A 213 4.77 -20.48 -3.64
N ILE A 214 3.63 -19.86 -3.97
CA ILE A 214 3.54 -18.82 -5.01
C ILE A 214 4.39 -17.60 -4.64
N MET A 215 4.32 -17.13 -3.39
CA MET A 215 5.11 -16.00 -2.91
C MET A 215 6.62 -16.28 -3.03
N ILE A 216 7.04 -17.51 -2.70
CA ILE A 216 8.42 -18.00 -2.84
C ILE A 216 8.84 -18.04 -4.31
N LYS A 217 8.04 -18.69 -5.17
CA LYS A 217 8.30 -18.80 -6.62
C LYS A 217 8.51 -17.44 -7.26
N GLU A 218 7.67 -16.48 -6.91
CA GLU A 218 7.70 -15.14 -7.48
C GLU A 218 8.71 -14.19 -6.81
N LYS A 219 9.37 -14.65 -5.73
CA LYS A 219 10.33 -13.88 -4.91
C LYS A 219 9.72 -12.55 -4.46
N VAL A 220 8.54 -12.63 -3.85
CA VAL A 220 7.79 -11.44 -3.44
C VAL A 220 8.57 -10.65 -2.39
N GLY A 221 8.89 -9.40 -2.71
CA GLY A 221 9.61 -8.47 -1.82
C GLY A 221 8.68 -7.54 -1.05
N VAL A 222 7.48 -7.27 -1.58
CA VAL A 222 6.46 -6.45 -0.90
C VAL A 222 5.09 -7.09 -1.08
N SER A 223 4.25 -7.07 -0.05
CA SER A 223 2.84 -7.39 -0.26
C SER A 223 1.87 -6.58 0.59
N ILE A 224 0.67 -6.38 0.06
CA ILE A 224 -0.47 -5.83 0.82
C ILE A 224 -1.52 -6.92 0.97
N THR A 225 -1.96 -7.18 2.20
CA THR A 225 -3.11 -8.07 2.48
C THR A 225 -4.42 -7.31 2.25
N GLY A 226 -5.22 -7.74 1.28
CA GLY A 226 -6.54 -7.18 1.03
C GLY A 226 -7.58 -7.61 2.08
N ASN A 227 -8.72 -6.91 2.09
CA ASN A 227 -9.85 -7.26 2.94
C ASN A 227 -10.55 -8.52 2.40
N SER A 228 -11.04 -9.38 3.28
CA SER A 228 -11.69 -10.64 2.94
C SER A 228 -12.96 -10.83 3.76
N THR A 229 -13.98 -11.45 3.17
CA THR A 229 -15.16 -11.94 3.90
C THR A 229 -14.81 -13.08 4.84
N ASN A 230 -13.62 -13.69 4.72
CA ASN A 230 -13.08 -14.60 5.73
C ASN A 230 -11.58 -14.33 5.98
N PRO A 231 -11.24 -13.41 6.89
CA PRO A 231 -9.86 -12.97 7.12
C PRO A 231 -8.97 -14.05 7.74
N VAL A 232 -9.57 -15.11 8.28
CA VAL A 232 -8.86 -16.23 8.94
C VAL A 232 -8.42 -17.31 7.93
N ARG A 233 -8.84 -17.24 6.66
CA ARG A 233 -8.67 -18.36 5.73
C ARG A 233 -7.49 -18.27 4.77
N PHE A 234 -6.92 -17.09 4.52
CA PHE A 234 -5.86 -17.00 3.51
C PHE A 234 -4.85 -15.86 3.70
N GLN A 235 -5.22 -14.60 3.44
CA GLN A 235 -4.23 -13.53 3.15
C GLN A 235 -3.24 -13.32 4.29
N HIS A 236 -3.74 -13.17 5.52
CA HIS A 236 -2.89 -12.95 6.70
C HIS A 236 -2.06 -14.20 7.05
N LEU A 237 -2.60 -15.41 6.84
CA LEU A 237 -1.86 -16.65 7.06
C LEU A 237 -0.74 -16.82 6.05
N VAL A 238 -1.00 -16.55 4.76
CA VAL A 238 0.03 -16.57 3.72
C VAL A 238 1.10 -15.52 4.01
N ALA A 239 0.71 -14.28 4.31
CA ALA A 239 1.66 -13.22 4.62
C ALA A 239 2.52 -13.55 5.85
N GLY A 240 1.92 -14.08 6.92
CA GLY A 240 2.60 -14.46 8.15
C GLY A 240 3.53 -15.66 7.98
N THR A 241 3.07 -16.73 7.34
CA THR A 241 3.89 -17.91 7.06
C THR A 241 5.04 -17.56 6.11
N TYR A 242 4.79 -16.74 5.08
CA TYR A 242 5.84 -16.26 4.20
C TYR A 242 6.84 -15.35 4.94
N LYS A 243 6.38 -14.48 5.85
CA LYS A 243 7.26 -13.66 6.73
C LYS A 243 8.19 -14.52 7.59
N LYS A 244 7.70 -15.65 8.10
CA LYS A 244 8.56 -16.61 8.79
C LYS A 244 9.59 -17.21 7.82
N TRP A 245 9.15 -17.71 6.67
CA TRP A 245 10.04 -18.33 5.68
C TRP A 245 11.16 -17.40 5.21
N VAL A 246 10.86 -16.13 4.90
CA VAL A 246 11.87 -15.15 4.47
C VAL A 246 12.89 -14.84 5.56
N ASN A 247 12.47 -14.79 6.84
CA ASN A 247 13.38 -14.59 7.96
C ASN A 247 14.33 -15.78 8.11
N ASP A 248 13.82 -17.01 7.99
CA ASP A 248 14.63 -18.23 8.08
C ASP A 248 15.59 -18.38 6.89
N ASN A 249 15.29 -17.74 5.74
CA ASN A 249 16.07 -17.85 4.50
C ASN A 249 16.80 -16.54 4.11
N ASN A 250 16.86 -15.55 4.99
CA ASN A 250 17.51 -14.24 4.75
C ASN A 250 17.02 -13.49 3.48
N PHE A 251 15.73 -13.62 3.16
CA PHE A 251 15.09 -12.81 2.11
C PHE A 251 14.50 -11.52 2.69
N LYS A 252 14.60 -10.42 1.94
CA LYS A 252 13.93 -9.16 2.30
C LYS A 252 12.46 -9.21 1.89
N TYR A 253 11.58 -8.86 2.82
CA TYR A 253 10.14 -8.80 2.58
C TYR A 253 9.48 -7.77 3.49
N PHE A 254 8.73 -6.86 2.88
CA PHE A 254 7.91 -5.86 3.55
C PHE A 254 6.43 -6.21 3.41
N SER A 255 5.78 -6.50 4.53
CA SER A 255 4.40 -6.92 4.59
C SER A 255 3.55 -5.80 5.13
N VAL A 256 2.47 -5.48 4.43
CA VAL A 256 1.51 -4.48 4.85
C VAL A 256 0.20 -5.14 5.19
N ALA A 257 -0.20 -4.99 6.45
CA ALA A 257 -1.52 -5.37 6.91
C ALA A 257 -2.51 -4.24 6.62
N SER A 258 -3.19 -4.29 5.46
CA SER A 258 -4.25 -3.32 5.16
C SER A 258 -5.53 -3.68 5.92
N GLY A 259 -5.69 -3.07 7.09
CA GLY A 259 -6.77 -3.32 8.04
C GLY A 259 -8.10 -2.65 7.70
N GLY A 260 -8.81 -3.17 6.70
CA GLY A 260 -10.23 -2.87 6.50
C GLY A 260 -11.13 -3.72 7.42
N GLY A 261 -10.81 -3.84 8.70
CA GLY A 261 -11.35 -4.94 9.52
C GLY A 261 -11.53 -4.68 11.00
N THR A 262 -11.56 -3.44 11.48
CA THR A 262 -12.35 -3.15 12.70
C THR A 262 -13.83 -3.17 12.30
N GLY A 263 -14.38 -4.36 12.02
CA GLY A 263 -15.82 -4.62 12.06
C GLY A 263 -16.69 -4.42 10.81
N ARG A 264 -16.18 -4.50 9.56
CA ARG A 264 -17.06 -4.33 8.38
C ARG A 264 -17.32 -5.53 7.49
N THR A 265 -16.38 -6.47 7.33
CA THR A 265 -16.52 -7.52 6.30
C THR A 265 -17.34 -8.73 6.77
N LEU A 266 -17.45 -8.90 8.08
CA LEU A 266 -18.47 -9.71 8.74
C LEU A 266 -18.84 -8.95 10.00
N HIS A 267 -20.09 -8.50 10.10
CA HIS A 267 -20.62 -8.20 11.43
C HIS A 267 -20.54 -9.52 12.21
N PRO A 268 -20.00 -9.55 13.43
CA PRO A 268 -19.97 -10.77 14.22
C PRO A 268 -21.36 -11.40 14.38
N ASP A 269 -22.42 -10.59 14.39
CA ASP A 269 -23.81 -11.07 14.36
C ASP A 269 -24.13 -11.87 13.08
N ASN A 270 -23.47 -11.60 11.94
CA ASN A 270 -23.61 -12.39 10.72
C ASN A 270 -22.92 -13.77 10.82
N MET A 271 -22.05 -13.97 11.82
CA MET A 271 -21.31 -15.22 12.05
C MET A 271 -21.53 -15.83 13.45
N GLY A 272 -22.39 -15.23 14.28
CA GLY A 272 -22.50 -15.54 15.71
C GLY A 272 -21.18 -15.40 16.49
N ALA A 273 -20.19 -14.69 15.94
CA ALA A 273 -18.88 -14.57 16.55
C ALA A 273 -18.93 -13.50 17.65
N GLY A 274 -18.39 -13.74 18.84
CA GLY A 274 -18.41 -12.73 19.91
C GLY A 274 -17.52 -11.51 19.62
N PRO A 275 -17.48 -10.52 20.52
CA PRO A 275 -16.64 -9.32 20.42
C PRO A 275 -15.14 -9.59 20.18
N ALA A 276 -14.64 -10.77 20.55
CA ALA A 276 -13.25 -11.20 20.30
C ALA A 276 -12.90 -11.29 18.79
N SER A 277 -13.88 -11.49 17.92
CA SER A 277 -13.67 -11.60 16.47
C SER A 277 -13.28 -10.27 15.80
N TYR A 278 -13.70 -9.14 16.37
CA TYR A 278 -13.31 -7.80 15.88
C TYR A 278 -11.79 -7.57 15.92
N GLY A 279 -11.09 -8.24 16.84
CA GLY A 279 -9.65 -8.07 17.04
C GLY A 279 -8.77 -9.09 16.32
N LEU A 280 -9.32 -10.15 15.73
CA LEU A 280 -8.47 -11.25 15.21
C LEU A 280 -7.70 -10.84 13.95
N THR A 281 -8.34 -10.19 12.98
CA THR A 281 -7.68 -9.68 11.77
C THR A 281 -6.63 -8.62 12.12
N ASP A 282 -6.95 -7.74 13.07
CA ASP A 282 -6.02 -6.73 13.55
C ASP A 282 -4.81 -7.36 14.25
N THR A 283 -5.04 -8.37 15.09
CA THR A 283 -4.00 -9.16 15.77
C THR A 283 -3.13 -9.89 14.75
N LEU A 284 -3.71 -10.61 13.79
CA LEU A 284 -2.94 -11.31 12.75
C LEU A 284 -2.11 -10.34 11.92
N GLY A 285 -2.67 -9.17 11.57
CA GLY A 285 -1.92 -8.10 10.90
C GLY A 285 -0.69 -7.64 11.68
N ARG A 286 -0.80 -7.54 13.02
CA ARG A 286 0.33 -7.17 13.91
C ARG A 286 1.40 -8.25 14.03
N VAL A 287 1.08 -9.51 13.71
CA VAL A 287 2.06 -10.61 13.77
C VAL A 287 3.04 -10.56 12.59
N HIS A 288 2.59 -10.11 11.42
CA HIS A 288 3.40 -10.14 10.20
C HIS A 288 3.72 -8.76 9.59
N GLY A 289 2.90 -7.75 9.87
CA GLY A 289 2.95 -6.46 9.19
C GLY A 289 4.09 -5.58 9.69
N ASP A 290 4.94 -5.14 8.76
CA ASP A 290 5.91 -4.06 9.00
C ASP A 290 5.23 -2.69 9.02
N ALA A 291 4.15 -2.55 8.24
CA ALA A 291 3.22 -1.43 8.33
C ALA A 291 1.78 -1.94 8.50
N GLN A 292 1.02 -1.26 9.34
CA GLN A 292 -0.39 -1.54 9.55
C GLN A 292 -1.22 -0.31 9.23
N PHE A 293 -2.06 -0.41 8.20
CA PHE A 293 -2.88 0.71 7.78
C PHE A 293 -4.14 0.85 8.61
N ALA A 294 -4.65 2.07 8.65
CA ALA A 294 -5.83 2.43 9.43
C ALA A 294 -7.02 2.67 8.50
N GLY A 295 -8.15 2.04 8.80
CA GLY A 295 -9.41 2.26 8.07
C GLY A 295 -9.49 1.54 6.72
N SER A 296 -10.51 1.89 5.93
CA SER A 296 -10.80 1.23 4.67
C SER A 296 -9.78 1.56 3.57
N SER A 297 -9.57 0.59 2.67
CA SER A 297 -8.67 0.71 1.52
C SER A 297 -9.04 1.83 0.54
N SER A 298 -10.31 2.25 0.48
CA SER A 298 -10.81 3.15 -0.58
C SER A 298 -11.58 4.37 -0.09
N VAL A 299 -12.03 4.42 1.18
CA VAL A 299 -12.96 5.46 1.66
C VAL A 299 -12.25 6.47 2.58
N PRO A 300 -12.07 7.74 2.14
CA PRO A 300 -11.47 8.83 2.92
C PRO A 300 -11.98 8.94 4.36
N ALA A 301 -13.30 8.97 4.54
CA ALA A 301 -13.91 9.14 5.85
C ALA A 301 -13.48 8.07 6.86
N HIS A 302 -13.29 6.81 6.45
CA HIS A 302 -12.84 5.76 7.36
C HIS A 302 -11.39 5.95 7.80
N VAL A 303 -10.57 6.56 6.96
CA VAL A 303 -9.17 6.86 7.29
C VAL A 303 -9.08 8.08 8.21
N GLU A 304 -9.91 9.10 7.96
CA GLU A 304 -10.08 10.26 8.86
C GLU A 304 -10.57 9.84 10.26
N MET A 305 -11.55 8.93 10.35
CA MET A 305 -12.06 8.42 11.63
C MET A 305 -10.97 7.76 12.49
N MET A 306 -9.89 7.27 11.87
CA MET A 306 -8.75 6.68 12.57
C MET A 306 -7.67 7.71 12.94
N GLY A 307 -7.90 9.00 12.65
CA GLY A 307 -7.01 10.12 12.93
C GLY A 307 -5.94 10.38 11.88
N LEU A 308 -6.05 9.83 10.67
CA LEU A 308 -5.14 10.10 9.54
C LEU A 308 -5.74 11.17 8.61
N ILE A 309 -5.40 11.22 7.32
CA ILE A 309 -5.51 12.39 6.43
C ILE A 309 -6.73 12.40 5.51
N GLY A 310 -7.69 11.49 5.69
CA GLY A 310 -8.87 11.43 4.82
C GLY A 310 -8.54 11.08 3.35
N MET A 311 -7.78 10.01 3.14
CA MET A 311 -7.53 9.43 1.80
C MET A 311 -7.49 7.91 1.95
N GLY A 312 -8.08 7.15 1.01
CA GLY A 312 -8.10 5.68 1.09
C GLY A 312 -6.68 5.09 1.08
N ASN A 313 -6.46 3.98 1.80
CA ASN A 313 -5.10 3.42 1.92
C ASN A 313 -4.46 3.03 0.57
N ASN A 314 -5.20 2.41 -0.36
CA ASN A 314 -4.66 2.07 -1.68
C ASN A 314 -4.30 3.33 -2.50
N PRO A 315 -5.20 4.33 -2.59
CA PRO A 315 -4.85 5.65 -3.12
C PRO A 315 -3.62 6.29 -2.48
N MET A 316 -3.45 6.18 -1.15
CA MET A 316 -2.28 6.74 -0.46
C MET A 316 -0.96 6.11 -0.94
N VAL A 317 -0.93 4.80 -1.20
CA VAL A 317 0.25 4.17 -1.81
C VAL A 317 0.56 4.78 -3.18
N GLY A 318 -0.48 4.94 -4.02
CA GLY A 318 -0.35 5.56 -5.34
C GLY A 318 0.12 7.01 -5.30
N ALA A 319 -0.41 7.81 -4.38
CA ALA A 319 -0.02 9.21 -4.19
C ALA A 319 1.41 9.33 -3.65
N THR A 320 1.80 8.51 -2.67
CA THR A 320 3.16 8.47 -2.13
C THR A 320 4.18 8.18 -3.24
N VAL A 321 3.95 7.12 -4.03
CA VAL A 321 4.82 6.77 -5.16
C VAL A 321 4.85 7.88 -6.22
N SER A 322 3.70 8.47 -6.55
CA SER A 322 3.61 9.51 -7.56
C SER A 322 4.32 10.80 -7.15
N CYS A 323 4.15 11.24 -5.90
CA CYS A 323 4.86 12.40 -5.35
C CYS A 323 6.37 12.14 -5.26
N ALA A 324 6.79 10.96 -4.79
CA ALA A 324 8.21 10.60 -4.70
C ALA A 324 8.90 10.55 -6.07
N VAL A 325 8.20 10.02 -7.09
CA VAL A 325 8.65 10.05 -8.49
C VAL A 325 8.76 11.48 -9.00
N ALA A 326 7.76 12.33 -8.72
CA ALA A 326 7.78 13.73 -9.12
C ALA A 326 8.96 14.49 -8.49
N VAL A 327 9.24 14.27 -7.19
CA VAL A 327 10.43 14.80 -6.50
C VAL A 327 11.70 14.35 -7.19
N SER A 328 11.86 13.03 -7.42
CA SER A 328 13.07 12.49 -8.04
C SER A 328 13.31 13.05 -9.44
N LEU A 329 12.25 13.22 -10.24
CA LEU A 329 12.35 13.83 -11.57
C LEU A 329 12.63 15.34 -11.51
N ALA A 330 12.11 16.05 -10.52
CA ALA A 330 12.34 17.48 -10.34
C ALA A 330 13.77 17.78 -9.87
N LEU A 331 14.37 16.91 -9.04
CA LEU A 331 15.75 17.07 -8.56
C LEU A 331 16.82 16.63 -9.58
N LYS A 332 16.44 15.88 -10.61
CA LYS A 332 17.32 15.49 -11.73
C LYS A 332 17.40 16.57 -12.84
N LYS A 333 16.56 17.61 -12.77
CA LYS A 333 16.58 18.75 -13.71
C LYS A 333 17.51 19.83 -13.19
#